data_AF-F4CW46-F1
#
_entry.id   AF-F4CW46-F1
#
_cell.length_a   1.000
_cell.length_b   1.000
_cell.length_c   1.000
_cell.angle_alpha   90.00
_cell.angle_beta   90.00
_cell.angle_gamma   90.00
#
_symmetry.space_group_name_H-M   'P 1'
#
loop_
_entity.id
_entity.type
_entity.pdbx_description
1 polymer ?
#
loop_
_entity_poly.entity_id
_entity_poly.type
_entity_poly.pdbx_seq_one_letter_code
_entity_poly.pdbx_strand_id
1 'polypeptide(L)'
;MDDLDELWGALDRVAATPRLLVACDFDGALAPDFGDPDNARAEQPSSEALNVLLALPRTTVAVVSRRDPEQVAELMLLSGSKGGLRHVAPEAVAGLRDEVDATAVFRISADGGKPLQLRSDDLGITVLEEGGPEAEAPGFAVEDTEGVAEVLEELARLRRGI
;
A
#
# COMPACT_ATOMS: atom_id res chain seq x y z
N MET A 1 -15.20 10.34 17.80
CA MET A 1 -15.26 10.09 16.35
C MET A 1 -14.60 8.73 16.23
N ASP A 2 -15.32 7.75 15.69
CA ASP A 2 -14.80 6.38 15.70
C ASP A 2 -13.54 6.34 14.82
N ASP A 3 -12.50 5.57 15.19
CA ASP A 3 -11.21 5.53 14.47
C ASP A 3 -11.39 5.25 12.96
N LEU A 4 -12.44 4.50 12.63
CA LEU A 4 -12.86 4.20 11.28
C LEU A 4 -13.34 5.43 10.50
N ASP A 5 -14.11 6.34 11.12
CA ASP A 5 -14.53 7.60 10.49
C ASP A 5 -13.33 8.50 10.19
N GLU A 6 -12.34 8.51 11.08
CA GLU A 6 -11.10 9.28 10.91
C GLU A 6 -10.25 8.72 9.75
N LEU A 7 -10.18 7.39 9.61
CA LEU A 7 -9.55 6.71 8.48
C LEU A 7 -10.23 7.08 7.16
N TRP A 8 -11.56 6.99 7.08
CA TRP A 8 -12.29 7.35 5.88
C TRP A 8 -12.10 8.83 5.50
N GLY A 9 -12.10 9.72 6.49
CA GLY A 9 -11.78 11.13 6.27
C GLY A 9 -10.34 11.37 5.79
N ALA A 10 -9.38 10.58 6.26
CA ALA A 10 -8.01 10.64 5.78
C ALA A 10 -7.86 10.10 4.34
N LEU A 11 -8.60 9.04 4.00
CA LEU A 11 -8.65 8.50 2.65
C LEU A 11 -9.22 9.50 1.65
N ASP A 12 -10.30 10.21 1.99
CA ASP A 12 -10.87 11.27 1.16
C ASP A 12 -9.82 12.37 0.86
N ARG A 13 -9.10 12.83 1.91
CA ARG A 13 -8.04 13.84 1.75
C ARG A 13 -6.90 13.37 0.86
N VAL A 14 -6.35 12.18 1.09
CA VAL A 14 -5.21 11.70 0.31
C VAL A 14 -5.62 11.39 -1.13
N ALA A 15 -6.84 10.88 -1.33
CA ALA A 15 -7.41 10.62 -2.64
C ALA A 15 -7.56 11.89 -3.47
N ALA A 16 -7.81 13.05 -2.86
CA ALA A 16 -7.96 14.35 -3.52
C ALA A 16 -6.63 15.02 -3.96
N THR A 17 -5.48 14.45 -3.61
CA THR A 17 -4.18 15.11 -3.83
C THR A 17 -3.78 15.19 -5.32
N PRO A 18 -3.10 16.24 -5.80
CA PRO A 18 -2.83 16.40 -7.23
C PRO A 18 -2.07 15.23 -7.90
N ARG A 19 -1.09 14.63 -7.21
CA ARG A 19 -0.31 13.48 -7.67
C ARG A 19 -0.07 12.52 -6.51
N LEU A 20 -0.60 11.32 -6.64
CA LEU A 20 -0.58 10.32 -5.57
C LEU A 20 0.41 9.20 -5.89
N LEU A 21 1.28 8.88 -4.95
CA LEU A 21 2.05 7.63 -4.94
C LEU A 21 1.39 6.66 -3.95
N VAL A 22 0.88 5.55 -4.46
CA VAL A 22 0.42 4.40 -3.66
C VAL A 22 1.58 3.43 -3.53
N ALA A 23 2.05 3.18 -2.32
CA ALA A 23 3.16 2.29 -2.02
C ALA A 23 2.73 1.25 -0.99
N CYS A 24 2.73 -0.03 -1.37
CA CYS A 24 2.30 -1.11 -0.49
C CYS A 24 3.43 -2.12 -0.31
N ASP A 25 3.73 -2.49 0.93
CA ASP A 25 4.61 -3.63 1.16
C ASP A 25 4.01 -4.90 0.57
N PHE A 26 4.86 -5.76 0.02
CA PHE A 26 4.41 -7.06 -0.48
C PHE A 26 4.14 -8.01 0.69
N ASP A 27 5.20 -8.43 1.38
CA ASP A 27 5.14 -9.38 2.48
C ASP A 27 4.42 -8.80 3.69
N GLY A 28 3.41 -9.53 4.20
CA GLY A 28 2.62 -9.15 5.37
C GLY A 28 1.61 -8.03 5.14
N ALA A 29 1.53 -7.47 3.92
CA ALA A 29 0.58 -6.40 3.60
C ALA A 29 -0.28 -6.73 2.38
N LEU A 30 0.33 -6.91 1.20
CA LEU A 30 -0.41 -7.41 0.05
C LEU A 30 -0.58 -8.93 0.11
N ALA A 31 0.47 -9.64 0.55
CA ALA A 31 0.53 -11.09 0.62
C ALA A 31 0.66 -11.54 2.09
N PRO A 32 -0.25 -12.38 2.60
CA PRO A 32 -0.11 -12.96 3.93
C PRO A 32 1.15 -13.82 4.04
N ASP A 33 1.80 -13.81 5.20
CA ASP A 33 2.95 -14.70 5.47
C ASP A 33 2.48 -16.05 6.01
N PHE A 34 2.37 -17.04 5.12
CA PHE A 34 2.05 -18.43 5.48
C PHE A 34 3.30 -19.34 5.58
N GLY A 35 4.50 -18.77 5.60
CA GLY A 35 5.75 -19.53 5.78
C GLY A 35 6.27 -20.26 4.53
N ASP A 36 5.67 -20.04 3.36
CA ASP A 36 6.21 -20.45 2.05
C ASP A 36 6.48 -19.21 1.19
N PRO A 37 7.71 -18.67 1.24
CA PRO A 37 8.04 -17.45 0.52
C PRO A 37 7.86 -17.57 -1.00
N ASP A 38 8.13 -18.74 -1.58
CA ASP A 38 8.12 -18.92 -3.04
C ASP A 38 6.69 -18.97 -3.61
N ASN A 39 5.70 -19.24 -2.75
CA ASN A 39 4.29 -19.27 -3.11
C ASN A 39 3.47 -18.12 -2.51
N ALA A 40 4.12 -17.06 -2.02
CA ALA A 40 3.43 -15.89 -1.51
C ALA A 40 2.50 -15.29 -2.58
N ARG A 41 1.21 -15.14 -2.22
CA ARG A 41 0.20 -14.58 -3.10
C ARG A 41 -0.34 -13.31 -2.47
N ALA A 42 -0.28 -12.22 -3.23
CA ALA A 42 -1.08 -11.06 -2.89
C ALA A 42 -2.56 -11.42 -2.97
N GLU A 43 -3.35 -10.85 -2.06
CA GLU A 43 -4.80 -10.95 -2.08
C GLU A 43 -5.34 -10.49 -3.44
N GLN A 44 -6.27 -11.26 -4.00
CA GLN A 44 -6.82 -10.96 -5.31
C GLN A 44 -7.53 -9.59 -5.32
N PRO A 45 -8.37 -9.23 -4.32
CA PRO A 45 -9.00 -7.91 -4.26
C PRO A 45 -7.98 -6.76 -4.22
N SER A 46 -6.87 -6.92 -3.47
CA SER A 46 -5.77 -5.97 -3.46
C SER A 46 -5.17 -5.80 -4.87
N SER A 47 -4.90 -6.90 -5.59
CA SER A 47 -4.38 -6.84 -6.96
C SER A 47 -5.35 -6.14 -7.92
N GLU A 48 -6.65 -6.34 -7.77
CA GLU A 48 -7.69 -5.65 -8.54
C GLU A 48 -7.73 -4.15 -8.25
N ALA A 49 -7.68 -3.76 -6.98
CA ALA A 49 -7.64 -2.35 -6.58
C ALA A 49 -6.37 -1.63 -7.08
N LEU A 50 -5.20 -2.27 -7.00
CA LEU A 50 -3.94 -1.72 -7.53
C LEU A 50 -4.00 -1.56 -9.05
N ASN A 51 -4.58 -2.53 -9.77
CA ASN A 51 -4.80 -2.41 -11.22
C ASN A 51 -5.70 -1.22 -11.58
N VAL A 52 -6.74 -0.95 -10.78
CA VAL A 52 -7.59 0.23 -10.95
C VAL A 52 -6.79 1.51 -10.70
N LEU A 53 -6.10 1.61 -9.57
CA LEU A 53 -5.31 2.79 -9.19
C LEU A 53 -4.26 3.14 -10.24
N LEU A 54 -3.58 2.12 -10.79
CA LEU A 54 -2.58 2.27 -11.84
C LEU A 54 -3.15 2.87 -13.13
N ALA A 55 -4.43 2.61 -13.44
CA ALA A 55 -5.10 3.14 -14.62
C ALA A 55 -5.61 4.58 -14.43
N LEU A 56 -5.58 5.13 -13.22
CA LEU A 56 -6.07 6.48 -12.94
C LEU A 56 -4.99 7.53 -13.23
N PRO A 57 -5.37 8.70 -13.76
CA PRO A 57 -4.42 9.75 -14.09
C PRO A 57 -3.72 10.28 -12.84
N ARG A 58 -2.43 10.61 -12.97
CA ARG A 58 -1.63 11.20 -11.87
C ARG A 58 -1.60 10.31 -10.62
N THR A 59 -1.66 9.00 -10.81
CA THR A 59 -1.52 7.99 -9.75
C THR A 59 -0.38 7.06 -10.15
N THR A 60 0.61 6.92 -9.28
CA THR A 60 1.67 5.91 -9.42
C THR A 60 1.45 4.84 -8.38
N VAL A 61 1.63 3.58 -8.76
CA VAL A 61 1.51 2.44 -7.84
C VAL A 61 2.84 1.71 -7.76
N ALA A 62 3.28 1.44 -6.54
CA ALA A 62 4.51 0.74 -6.22
C ALA A 62 4.26 -0.40 -5.23
N VAL A 63 4.82 -1.57 -5.55
CA VAL A 63 4.98 -2.67 -4.62
C VAL A 63 6.37 -2.55 -4.00
N VAL A 64 6.41 -2.50 -2.68
CA VAL A 64 7.61 -2.32 -1.87
C VAL A 64 8.00 -3.68 -1.30
N SER A 65 9.24 -4.11 -1.52
CA SER A 65 9.71 -5.38 -0.95
C SER A 65 11.22 -5.40 -0.84
N ARG A 66 11.73 -6.22 0.09
CA ARG A 66 13.16 -6.56 0.19
C ARG A 66 13.55 -7.77 -0.66
N ARG A 67 12.57 -8.43 -1.28
CA ARG A 67 12.77 -9.52 -2.24
C ARG A 67 13.38 -8.98 -3.54
N ASP A 68 13.81 -9.90 -4.38
CA ASP A 68 14.22 -9.55 -5.75
C ASP A 68 13.03 -8.94 -6.52
N PRO A 69 13.21 -7.80 -7.22
CA PRO A 69 12.12 -7.15 -7.95
C PRO A 69 11.48 -8.01 -9.05
N GLU A 70 12.24 -8.87 -9.74
CA GLU A 70 11.72 -9.76 -10.78
C GLU A 70 10.84 -10.85 -10.15
N GLN A 71 11.28 -11.40 -9.00
CA GLN A 71 10.48 -12.35 -8.23
C GLN A 71 9.14 -11.72 -7.79
N VAL A 72 9.16 -10.51 -7.24
CA VAL A 72 7.92 -9.84 -6.80
C VAL A 72 7.00 -9.54 -7.98
N ALA A 73 7.56 -9.16 -9.14
CA ALA A 73 6.78 -8.96 -10.35
C ALA A 73 6.07 -10.25 -10.80
N GLU A 74 6.76 -11.39 -10.77
CA GLU A 74 6.17 -12.69 -11.08
C GLU A 74 5.05 -13.06 -10.10
N LEU A 75 5.28 -12.92 -8.80
CA LEU A 75 4.27 -13.22 -7.77
C LEU A 75 3.03 -12.33 -7.92
N MET A 76 3.21 -11.04 -8.17
CA MET A 76 2.11 -10.11 -8.43
C MET A 76 1.31 -10.47 -9.70
N LEU A 77 1.97 -10.88 -10.78
CA LEU A 77 1.30 -11.33 -12.01
C LEU A 77 0.43 -12.57 -11.74
N LEU A 78 0.97 -13.53 -11.01
CA LEU A 78 0.25 -14.74 -10.61
C LEU A 78 -0.92 -14.46 -9.64
N SER A 79 -0.88 -13.34 -8.92
CA SER A 79 -1.98 -12.82 -8.09
C SER A 79 -3.00 -11.95 -8.85
N GLY A 80 -2.82 -11.76 -10.16
CA GLY A 80 -3.77 -11.03 -11.01
C GLY A 80 -3.39 -9.58 -11.33
N SER A 81 -2.19 -9.13 -10.98
CA SER A 81 -1.64 -7.87 -11.51
C SER A 81 -1.55 -7.91 -13.03
N LYS A 82 -1.78 -6.76 -13.68
CA LYS A 82 -1.71 -6.60 -15.14
C LYS A 82 -0.37 -6.02 -15.62
N GLY A 83 0.62 -5.93 -14.73
CA GLY A 83 1.91 -5.27 -15.00
C GLY A 83 1.83 -3.75 -14.93
N GLY A 84 2.98 -3.08 -15.02
CA GLY A 84 3.11 -1.62 -14.91
C GLY A 84 3.24 -1.09 -13.48
N LEU A 85 3.12 -1.95 -12.47
CA LEU A 85 3.50 -1.63 -11.09
C LEU A 85 5.00 -1.34 -11.01
N ARG A 86 5.39 -0.35 -10.21
CA ARG A 86 6.79 -0.16 -9.84
C ARG A 86 7.14 -1.18 -8.76
N HIS A 87 8.30 -1.82 -8.86
CA HIS A 87 8.81 -2.73 -7.83
C HIS A 87 10.06 -2.08 -7.25
N VAL A 88 10.03 -1.74 -5.96
CA VAL A 88 11.09 -0.95 -5.32
C VAL A 88 11.46 -1.48 -3.94
N ALA A 89 12.70 -1.27 -3.54
CA ALA A 89 13.14 -1.50 -2.17
C ALA A 89 12.54 -0.45 -1.21
N PRO A 90 12.38 -0.74 0.09
CA PRO A 90 11.82 0.20 1.07
C PRO A 90 12.52 1.57 1.09
N GLU A 91 13.86 1.58 1.02
CA GLU A 91 14.67 2.80 0.99
C GLU A 91 14.49 3.64 -0.28
N ALA A 92 13.97 3.06 -1.37
CA ALA A 92 13.81 3.74 -2.64
C ALA A 92 12.47 4.49 -2.75
N VAL A 93 11.54 4.32 -1.80
CA VAL A 93 10.22 4.98 -1.83
C VAL A 93 10.35 6.51 -1.82
N ALA A 94 11.28 7.06 -1.04
CA ALA A 94 11.51 8.51 -1.00
C ALA A 94 12.01 9.05 -2.35
N GLY A 95 12.95 8.35 -2.99
CA GLY A 95 13.44 8.70 -4.32
C GLY A 95 12.35 8.58 -5.38
N LEU A 96 11.50 7.55 -5.30
CA LEU A 96 10.38 7.37 -6.22
C LEU A 96 9.35 8.50 -6.08
N ARG A 97 9.06 8.95 -4.84
CA ARG A 97 8.20 10.12 -4.61
C ARG A 97 8.71 11.33 -5.39
N ASP A 98 10.00 11.61 -5.29
CA ASP A 98 10.60 12.76 -5.96
C ASP A 98 10.63 12.56 -7.49
N GLU A 99 10.90 11.34 -7.98
CA GLU A 99 10.88 10.99 -9.41
C GLU A 99 9.52 11.27 -10.06
N VAL A 100 8.43 10.85 -9.40
CA VAL A 100 7.06 11.04 -9.90
C VAL A 100 6.42 12.35 -9.44
N ASP A 101 7.19 13.16 -8.71
CA ASP A 101 6.81 14.45 -8.14
C ASP A 101 5.51 14.33 -7.30
N ALA A 102 5.37 13.24 -6.54
CA ALA A 102 4.16 12.94 -5.78
C ALA A 102 3.92 14.00 -4.69
N THR A 103 2.72 14.60 -4.70
CA THR A 103 2.31 15.56 -3.67
C THR A 103 2.03 14.86 -2.35
N ALA A 104 1.52 13.63 -2.41
CA ALA A 104 1.26 12.80 -1.25
C ALA A 104 1.64 11.33 -1.51
N VAL A 105 1.95 10.62 -0.44
CA VAL A 105 2.16 9.17 -0.43
C VAL A 105 1.07 8.51 0.42
N PHE A 106 0.40 7.52 -0.15
CA PHE A 106 -0.39 6.55 0.60
C PHE A 106 0.46 5.30 0.79
N ARG A 107 0.80 4.94 2.03
CA ARG A 107 1.77 3.91 2.37
C ARG A 107 1.13 2.83 3.24
N ILE A 108 1.08 1.59 2.75
CA ILE A 108 0.66 0.42 3.54
C ILE A 108 1.88 -0.39 3.91
N SER A 109 2.19 -0.54 5.20
CA SER A 109 3.32 -1.35 5.67
C SER A 109 2.92 -2.45 6.63
N ALA A 110 3.46 -3.65 6.43
CA ALA A 110 3.49 -4.68 7.44
C ALA A 110 4.53 -4.32 8.52
N ASP A 111 4.24 -4.56 9.79
CA ASP A 111 5.16 -4.23 10.89
C ASP A 111 6.54 -4.88 10.67
N GLY A 112 7.57 -4.13 11.03
CA GLY A 112 8.97 -4.45 10.79
C GLY A 112 9.94 -3.48 11.48
N GLY A 113 9.47 -2.78 12.52
CA GLY A 113 10.33 -2.08 13.48
C GLY A 113 10.94 -0.75 13.03
N LYS A 114 10.50 -0.13 11.92
CA LYS A 114 10.89 1.25 11.57
C LYS A 114 9.67 2.13 11.27
N PRO A 115 9.51 3.27 11.98
CA PRO A 115 8.43 4.21 11.69
C PRO A 115 8.46 4.67 10.23
N LEU A 116 7.29 4.72 9.60
CA LEU A 116 7.13 5.35 8.30
C LEU A 116 7.52 6.83 8.40
N GLN A 117 8.41 7.29 7.53
CA GLN A 117 8.73 8.71 7.42
C GLN A 117 7.68 9.39 6.54
N LEU A 118 6.56 9.77 7.14
CA LEU A 118 5.44 10.41 6.48
C LEU A 118 5.53 11.94 6.59
N ARG A 119 5.22 12.64 5.49
CA ARG A 119 4.94 14.08 5.49
C ARG A 119 3.48 14.30 5.91
N SER A 120 3.11 15.54 6.21
CA SER A 120 1.76 15.90 6.68
C SER A 120 0.63 15.54 5.72
N ASP A 121 0.90 15.51 4.42
CA ASP A 121 -0.09 15.18 3.38
C ASP A 121 -0.11 13.67 3.05
N ASP A 122 0.77 12.88 3.67
CA ASP A 122 0.84 11.45 3.45
C ASP A 122 -0.13 10.72 4.39
N LEU A 123 -0.52 9.50 4.00
CA LEU A 123 -1.35 8.61 4.81
C LEU A 123 -0.63 7.27 4.99
N GLY A 124 -0.42 6.88 6.24
CA GLY A 124 0.15 5.59 6.62
C GLY A 124 -0.93 4.63 7.12
N ILE A 125 -0.87 3.39 6.64
CA ILE A 125 -1.66 2.26 7.14
C ILE A 125 -0.68 1.17 7.57
N THR A 126 -0.82 0.71 8.81
CA THR A 126 -0.03 -0.41 9.34
C THR A 126 -0.89 -1.66 9.42
N VAL A 127 -0.36 -2.77 8.90
CA VAL A 127 -0.99 -4.09 9.07
C VAL A 127 -0.49 -4.68 10.37
N LEU A 128 -1.43 -5.00 11.26
CA LEU A 128 -1.12 -5.56 12.58
C LEU A 128 -0.69 -7.02 12.44
N GLU A 129 0.38 -7.40 13.13
CA GLU A 129 0.73 -8.82 13.29
C GLU A 129 -0.10 -9.43 14.42
N GLU A 130 -0.71 -10.60 14.21
CA GLU A 130 -1.38 -11.34 15.29
C GLU A 130 -0.39 -11.63 16.43
N GLY A 131 -0.64 -11.04 17.61
CA GLY A 131 0.21 -11.20 18.78
C GLY A 131 1.49 -10.35 18.79
N GLY A 132 1.63 -9.43 17.84
CA GLY A 132 2.66 -8.39 17.85
C GLY A 132 2.47 -7.38 18.99
N PRO A 133 3.51 -6.62 19.37
CA PRO A 133 3.36 -5.55 20.34
C PRO A 133 2.35 -4.50 19.82
N GLU A 134 1.52 -3.94 20.71
CA GLU A 134 0.77 -2.69 20.44
C GLU A 134 1.79 -1.56 20.23
N ALA A 135 2.37 -1.47 19.04
CA ALA A 135 3.19 -0.34 18.66
C ALA A 135 2.27 0.82 18.28
N GLU A 136 2.61 2.03 18.72
CA GLU A 136 2.04 3.26 18.18
C GLU A 136 2.44 3.39 16.70
N ALA A 137 1.64 2.77 15.83
CA ALA A 137 1.81 2.85 14.39
C ALA A 137 1.52 4.29 13.93
N PRO A 138 2.42 4.93 13.16
CA PRO A 138 2.12 6.24 12.60
C PRO A 138 1.00 6.11 11.56
N GLY A 139 -0.19 6.65 11.87
CA GLY A 139 -1.34 6.63 10.97
C GLY A 139 -2.48 5.76 11.51
N PHE A 140 -3.10 4.98 10.63
CA PHE A 140 -4.18 4.04 10.99
C PHE A 140 -3.67 2.61 10.91
N ALA A 141 -4.40 1.68 11.53
CA ALA A 141 -4.10 0.27 11.50
C ALA A 141 -5.23 -0.54 10.89
N VAL A 142 -4.88 -1.65 10.23
CA VAL A 142 -5.81 -2.70 9.77
C VAL A 142 -5.36 -4.03 10.35
N GLU A 143 -6.31 -4.92 10.60
CA GLU A 143 -6.05 -6.19 11.30
C GLU A 143 -5.24 -7.17 10.44
N ASP A 144 -5.45 -7.18 9.13
CA ASP A 144 -4.88 -8.16 8.23
C ASP A 144 -4.84 -7.66 6.77
N THR A 145 -4.50 -8.58 5.85
CA THR A 145 -4.44 -8.34 4.41
C THR A 145 -5.82 -8.16 3.77
N GLU A 146 -6.91 -8.62 4.41
CA GLU A 146 -8.28 -8.36 3.96
C GLU A 146 -8.63 -6.89 4.19
N GLY A 147 -8.33 -6.36 5.38
CA GLY A 147 -8.47 -4.93 5.69
C GLY A 147 -7.61 -4.04 4.79
N VAL A 148 -6.42 -4.49 4.38
CA VAL A 148 -5.62 -3.81 3.34
C VAL A 148 -6.39 -3.71 2.03
N ALA A 149 -7.05 -4.80 1.61
CA ALA A 149 -7.81 -4.84 0.39
C ALA A 149 -8.98 -3.84 0.42
N GLU A 150 -9.74 -3.81 1.53
CA GLU A 150 -10.85 -2.86 1.71
C GLU A 150 -10.39 -1.40 1.59
N VAL A 151 -9.28 -1.05 2.23
CA VAL A 151 -8.72 0.31 2.18
C VAL A 151 -8.27 0.66 0.76
N LEU A 152 -7.65 -0.27 0.03
CA LEU A 152 -7.22 -0.06 -1.36
C LEU A 152 -8.42 0.10 -2.30
N GLU A 153 -9.46 -0.69 -2.13
CA GLU A 153 -10.70 -0.59 -2.89
C GLU A 153 -11.37 0.77 -2.69
N GLU A 154 -11.45 1.22 -1.44
CA GLU A 154 -12.01 2.52 -1.12
C GLU A 154 -11.16 3.66 -1.70
N LEU A 155 -9.83 3.60 -1.55
CA LEU A 155 -8.94 4.59 -2.15
C LEU A 155 -9.13 4.64 -3.67
N ALA A 156 -9.24 3.49 -4.33
CA ALA A 156 -9.50 3.40 -5.76
C ALA A 156 -10.86 4.00 -6.15
N ARG A 157 -11.90 3.79 -5.34
CA ARG A 157 -13.23 4.37 -5.51
C ARG A 157 -13.20 5.90 -5.42
N LEU A 158 -12.60 6.43 -4.35
CA LEU A 158 -12.47 7.87 -4.11
C LEU A 158 -11.65 8.55 -5.21
N ARG A 159 -10.48 7.99 -5.54
CA ARG A 159 -9.57 8.53 -6.57
C ARG A 159 -10.19 8.57 -7.95
N ARG A 160 -11.08 7.62 -8.28
CA ARG A 160 -11.83 7.59 -9.56
C ARG A 160 -12.88 8.70 -9.65
N GLY A 161 -13.38 9.19 -8.52
CA GLY A 161 -14.43 10.21 -8.46
C GLY A 161 -13.96 11.65 -8.65
N ILE A 162 -12.65 11.87 -8.84
CA ILE A 162 -11.99 13.18 -8.90
C ILE A 162 -11.53 13.49 -10.33
#